data_AF-A0A7S4I5U0-F1
#
_entry.id   AF-A0A7S4I5U0-F1
#
_cell.length_a   1.000
_cell.length_b   1.000
_cell.length_c   1.000
_cell.angle_alpha   90.00
_cell.angle_beta   90.00
_cell.angle_gamma   90.00
#
_symmetry.space_group_name_H-M   'P 1'
#
loop_
_entity.id
_entity.type
_entity.pdbx_description
1 polymer ?
#
loop_
_entity_poly.entity_id
_entity_poly.type
_entity_poly.pdbx_seq_one_letter_code
_entity_poly.pdbx_strand_id
1 'polypeptide(L)'
;YLYEAKITSNEMRKLRTLEFVPTPQGTYQRACEVMVPSMNSDGDEEEIWDELFSYIDFGPIANEFLISCGAKSSPSGKDFANKFINGKSCLKYFKSHSFNPKRYLKCLRELAKYLDSLTKTVLSKLNNIETLLAVTPDNAWQLCNPKECNLIDNTAWQDIVKPLSAPVETDELLVKLYSTLGCRWLSSEVNEKSEPLGKATETPRSKKLQNLIAEIYPLFLHKKNGTPLDYIAKDAHKVLPQLRVMEVQGIKRILIYRGNSHHLKNSEELSMCTL
;
A
#
# COMPACT_ATOMS: atom_id res chain seq x y z
N TYR A 1 -47.82 34.62 -15.98
CA TYR A 1 -46.45 35.05 -16.26
C TYR A 1 -45.62 34.86 -15.00
N LEU A 2 -45.02 33.69 -14.83
CA LEU A 2 -43.97 33.53 -13.82
C LEU A 2 -42.76 34.31 -14.36
N TYR A 3 -42.40 35.40 -13.68
CA TYR A 3 -41.13 36.08 -13.93
C TYR A 3 -40.03 35.07 -13.57
N GLU A 4 -39.38 34.48 -14.57
CA GLU A 4 -38.09 33.83 -14.34
C GLU A 4 -37.11 34.94 -13.96
N ALA A 5 -36.86 35.08 -12.66
CA ALA A 5 -35.83 35.96 -12.15
C ALA A 5 -34.50 35.50 -12.77
N LYS A 6 -33.95 36.29 -13.71
CA LYS A 6 -32.63 36.03 -14.27
C LYS A 6 -31.59 36.30 -13.20
N ILE A 7 -31.08 35.23 -12.58
CA ILE A 7 -29.97 35.32 -11.64
C ILE A 7 -28.72 35.72 -12.42
N THR A 8 -28.13 36.85 -12.05
CA THR A 8 -26.90 37.35 -12.68
C THR A 8 -25.68 36.52 -12.25
N SER A 9 -24.60 36.56 -13.05
CA SER A 9 -23.34 35.88 -12.69
C SER A 9 -22.79 36.33 -11.33
N ASN A 10 -23.05 37.58 -10.93
CA ASN A 10 -22.60 38.12 -9.65
C ASN A 10 -23.44 37.58 -8.48
N GLU A 11 -24.74 37.39 -8.66
CA GLU A 11 -25.62 36.74 -7.69
C GLU A 11 -25.30 35.25 -7.56
N MET A 12 -25.01 34.57 -8.68
CA MET A 12 -24.51 33.19 -8.65
C MET A 12 -23.21 33.05 -7.84
N ARG A 13 -22.30 34.03 -7.95
CA ARG A 13 -21.07 34.05 -7.15
C ARG A 13 -21.34 34.25 -5.65
N LYS A 14 -22.33 35.07 -5.30
CA LYS A 14 -22.78 35.25 -3.91
C LYS A 14 -23.39 33.97 -3.35
N LEU A 15 -24.28 33.32 -4.11
CA LEU A 15 -24.92 32.06 -3.74
C LEU A 15 -23.89 30.96 -3.43
N ARG A 16 -22.80 30.87 -4.21
CA ARG A 16 -21.70 29.93 -3.95
C ARG A 16 -21.07 30.08 -2.56
N THR A 17 -21.05 31.29 -2.01
CA THR A 17 -20.43 31.58 -0.71
C THR A 17 -21.40 31.51 0.47
N LEU A 18 -22.71 31.50 0.21
CA LEU A 18 -23.75 31.47 1.24
C LEU A 18 -24.02 30.05 1.71
N GLU A 19 -24.24 29.88 3.02
CA GLU A 19 -24.77 28.66 3.61
C GLU A 19 -26.29 28.67 3.50
N PHE A 20 -26.82 28.15 2.39
CA PHE A 20 -28.26 28.17 2.12
C PHE A 20 -28.82 26.78 1.77
N VAL A 21 -27.96 25.77 1.59
CA VAL A 21 -28.42 24.42 1.25
C VAL A 21 -28.80 23.69 2.54
N PRO A 22 -30.08 23.33 2.76
CA PRO A 22 -30.47 22.61 3.95
C PRO A 22 -29.94 21.18 3.92
N THR A 23 -29.49 20.68 5.06
CA THR A 23 -29.01 19.30 5.21
C THR A 23 -30.00 18.47 6.02
N PRO A 24 -29.98 17.12 5.89
CA PRO A 24 -30.80 16.24 6.72
C PRO A 24 -30.56 16.41 8.23
N GLN A 25 -29.42 16.98 8.63
CA GLN A 25 -29.08 17.26 10.02
C GLN A 25 -29.69 18.58 10.54
N GLY A 26 -30.51 19.27 9.74
CA GLY A 26 -31.15 20.54 10.11
C GLY A 26 -30.22 21.74 10.09
N THR A 27 -29.02 21.61 9.51
CA THR A 27 -28.06 22.70 9.33
C THR A 27 -28.03 23.16 7.88
N TYR A 28 -27.47 24.35 7.62
CA TYR A 28 -27.25 24.86 6.27
C TYR A 28 -25.77 24.75 5.91
N GLN A 29 -25.49 24.36 4.67
CA GLN A 29 -24.14 24.28 4.12
C GLN A 29 -24.01 25.10 2.84
N ARG A 30 -22.77 25.40 2.44
CA ARG A 30 -22.51 26.03 1.15
C ARG A 30 -22.74 25.04 0.03
N ALA A 31 -23.20 25.54 -1.12
CA ALA A 31 -23.40 24.70 -2.29
C ALA A 31 -22.13 23.91 -2.66
N CYS A 32 -20.94 24.49 -2.53
CA CYS A 32 -19.68 23.81 -2.87
C CYS A 32 -19.21 22.73 -1.87
N GLU A 33 -19.94 22.53 -0.78
CA GLU A 33 -19.65 21.52 0.25
C GLU A 33 -20.62 20.34 0.18
N VAL A 34 -21.69 20.45 -0.60
CA VAL A 34 -22.69 19.39 -0.75
C VAL A 34 -22.49 18.63 -2.06
N MET A 35 -22.99 17.40 -2.07
CA MET A 35 -23.01 16.54 -3.24
C MET A 35 -24.47 16.28 -3.63
N VAL A 36 -24.74 16.31 -4.93
CA VAL A 36 -26.07 16.00 -5.49
C VAL A 36 -25.95 14.75 -6.36
N PRO A 37 -27.00 13.90 -6.44
CA PRO A 37 -26.99 12.74 -7.31
C PRO A 37 -26.79 13.15 -8.78
N SER A 38 -26.11 12.30 -9.54
CA SER A 38 -25.88 12.52 -10.97
C SER A 38 -27.04 11.88 -11.74
N MET A 39 -27.74 12.66 -12.57
CA MET A 39 -28.83 12.10 -13.38
C MET A 39 -28.35 11.31 -14.61
N ASN A 40 -27.04 11.31 -14.90
CA ASN A 40 -26.45 10.76 -16.13
C ASN A 40 -25.37 9.68 -15.86
N SER A 41 -25.33 9.11 -14.65
CA SER A 41 -24.35 8.07 -14.33
C SER A 41 -24.81 6.73 -14.89
N ASP A 42 -23.95 6.09 -15.68
CA ASP A 42 -23.97 4.63 -15.78
C ASP A 42 -23.84 4.09 -14.35
N GLY A 43 -24.81 3.27 -13.91
CA GLY A 43 -25.08 2.96 -12.49
C GLY A 43 -23.95 2.33 -11.67
N ASP A 44 -22.78 2.08 -12.27
CA ASP A 44 -21.60 1.53 -11.60
C ASP A 44 -20.81 2.57 -10.78
N GLU A 45 -20.87 3.87 -11.11
CA GLU A 45 -20.11 4.92 -10.39
C GLU A 45 -20.84 5.47 -9.16
N GLU A 46 -22.18 5.65 -9.21
CA GLU A 46 -22.97 6.11 -8.05
C GLU A 46 -22.96 5.11 -6.89
N GLU A 47 -23.01 3.81 -7.19
CA GLU A 47 -23.08 2.74 -6.20
C GLU A 47 -21.81 2.65 -5.32
N ILE A 48 -20.69 3.21 -5.76
CA ILE A 48 -19.41 3.23 -5.01
C ILE A 48 -19.47 4.27 -3.89
N TRP A 49 -20.24 5.35 -4.07
CA TRP A 49 -20.16 6.55 -3.23
C TRP A 49 -21.27 6.70 -2.22
N ASP A 50 -22.47 6.20 -2.49
CA ASP A 50 -23.66 6.42 -1.64
C ASP A 50 -23.46 6.01 -0.17
N GLU A 51 -22.56 5.05 0.08
CA GLU A 51 -22.27 4.55 1.42
C GLU A 51 -21.15 5.35 2.12
N LEU A 52 -20.30 6.04 1.36
CA LEU A 52 -19.23 6.87 1.89
C LEU A 52 -19.66 8.34 1.96
N PHE A 53 -20.14 8.92 0.87
CA PHE A 53 -20.56 10.31 0.78
C PHE A 53 -22.06 10.45 1.02
N SER A 54 -22.44 11.58 1.62
CA SER A 54 -23.85 11.93 1.80
C SER A 54 -24.30 12.82 0.66
N TYR A 55 -25.33 12.38 -0.05
CA TYR A 55 -25.96 13.14 -1.12
C TYR A 55 -27.20 13.87 -0.59
N ILE A 56 -27.45 15.05 -1.15
CA ILE A 56 -28.67 15.80 -0.92
C ILE A 56 -29.41 15.86 -2.25
N ASP A 57 -30.66 15.41 -2.26
CA ASP A 57 -31.49 15.38 -3.44
C ASP A 57 -32.73 16.25 -3.23
N PHE A 58 -32.86 17.31 -4.02
CA PHE A 58 -34.04 18.16 -4.07
C PHE A 58 -34.83 18.00 -5.38
N GLY A 59 -34.50 16.99 -6.18
CA GLY A 59 -35.05 16.75 -7.51
C GLY A 59 -34.26 17.45 -8.62
N PRO A 60 -34.59 17.16 -9.89
CA PRO A 60 -33.79 17.50 -11.07
C PRO A 60 -33.47 18.99 -11.18
N ILE A 61 -34.50 19.82 -11.12
CA ILE A 61 -34.40 21.27 -11.32
C ILE A 61 -33.56 21.91 -10.22
N ALA A 62 -33.79 21.51 -8.96
CA ALA A 62 -33.09 22.06 -7.82
C ALA A 62 -31.62 21.59 -7.79
N ASN A 63 -31.34 20.34 -8.13
CA ASN A 63 -29.98 19.82 -8.20
C ASN A 63 -29.17 20.52 -9.32
N GLU A 64 -29.76 20.77 -10.49
CA GLU A 64 -29.14 21.54 -11.57
C GLU A 64 -28.80 22.98 -11.14
N PHE A 65 -29.72 23.62 -10.40
CA PHE A 65 -29.46 24.91 -9.80
C PHE A 65 -28.31 24.87 -8.77
N LEU A 66 -28.27 23.84 -7.92
CA LEU A 66 -27.19 23.66 -6.95
C LEU A 66 -25.84 23.43 -7.61
N ILE A 67 -25.79 22.64 -8.69
CA ILE A 67 -24.58 22.45 -9.51
C ILE A 67 -24.10 23.80 -10.05
N SER A 68 -25.02 24.62 -10.57
CA SER A 68 -24.72 25.97 -11.04
C SER A 68 -24.19 26.88 -9.90
N CYS A 69 -24.67 26.68 -8.67
CA CYS A 69 -24.16 27.33 -7.46
C CYS A 69 -22.81 26.77 -6.97
N GLY A 70 -22.36 25.63 -7.50
CA GLY A 70 -21.06 25.02 -7.20
C GLY A 70 -21.12 23.67 -6.47
N ALA A 71 -22.30 23.09 -6.28
CA ALA A 71 -22.43 21.70 -5.86
C ALA A 71 -21.79 20.75 -6.86
N LYS A 72 -21.35 19.60 -6.37
CA LYS A 72 -20.65 18.60 -7.17
C LYS A 72 -21.52 17.37 -7.34
N SER A 73 -21.55 16.84 -8.55
CA SER A 73 -22.11 15.51 -8.82
C SER A 73 -21.11 14.40 -8.52
N SER A 74 -19.80 14.70 -8.54
CA SER A 74 -18.74 13.74 -8.22
C SER A 74 -17.70 14.32 -7.25
N PRO A 75 -17.14 13.48 -6.36
CA PRO A 75 -16.10 13.90 -5.42
C PRO A 75 -14.79 14.24 -6.15
N SER A 76 -14.14 15.34 -5.76
CA SER A 76 -12.77 15.62 -6.20
C SER A 76 -11.76 14.78 -5.41
N GLY A 77 -10.51 14.68 -5.91
CA GLY A 77 -9.41 14.04 -5.18
C GLY A 77 -9.20 14.55 -3.75
N LYS A 78 -9.45 15.85 -3.52
CA LYS A 78 -9.39 16.45 -2.18
C LYS A 78 -10.55 16.01 -1.30
N ASP A 79 -11.75 15.87 -1.87
CA ASP A 79 -12.93 15.37 -1.14
C ASP A 79 -12.71 13.91 -0.74
N PHE A 80 -12.14 13.09 -1.63
CA PHE A 80 -11.67 11.75 -1.31
C PHE A 80 -10.70 11.76 -0.14
N ALA A 81 -9.57 12.45 -0.27
CA ALA A 81 -8.54 12.44 0.76
C ALA A 81 -9.07 12.92 2.12
N ASN A 82 -9.89 13.98 2.13
CA ASN A 82 -10.53 14.47 3.35
C ASN A 82 -11.47 13.44 3.97
N LYS A 83 -12.19 12.65 3.15
CA LYS A 83 -13.08 11.60 3.65
C LYS A 83 -12.32 10.51 4.40
N PHE A 84 -11.20 10.06 3.83
CA PHE A 84 -10.32 9.09 4.48
C PHE A 84 -9.66 9.69 5.73
N ILE A 85 -9.15 10.92 5.66
CA ILE A 85 -8.58 11.63 6.84
C ILE A 85 -9.58 11.72 8.00
N ASN A 86 -10.84 11.98 7.68
CA ASN A 86 -11.89 12.10 8.69
C ASN A 86 -12.31 10.77 9.31
N GLY A 87 -11.69 9.63 8.92
CA GLY A 87 -11.56 8.34 9.62
C GLY A 87 -12.84 7.63 10.07
N LYS A 88 -13.71 8.34 10.79
CA LYS A 88 -15.03 7.92 11.27
C LYS A 88 -15.91 7.38 10.15
N SER A 89 -15.89 7.96 8.95
CA SER A 89 -16.72 7.46 7.84
C SER A 89 -16.20 6.12 7.31
N CYS A 90 -14.89 5.98 7.11
CA CYS A 90 -14.28 4.72 6.68
C CYS A 90 -14.48 3.62 7.71
N LEU A 91 -14.25 3.93 8.99
CA LEU A 91 -14.45 2.99 10.09
C LEU A 91 -15.93 2.60 10.26
N LYS A 92 -16.85 3.56 10.17
CA LYS A 92 -18.30 3.31 10.22
C LYS A 92 -18.73 2.41 9.06
N TYR A 93 -18.23 2.68 7.85
CA TYR A 93 -18.51 1.86 6.68
C TYR A 93 -17.98 0.44 6.84
N PHE A 94 -16.72 0.30 7.25
CA PHE A 94 -16.08 -0.99 7.51
C PHE A 94 -16.84 -1.83 8.55
N LYS A 95 -17.41 -1.18 9.57
CA LYS A 95 -18.22 -1.84 10.62
C LYS A 95 -19.69 -2.05 10.23
N SER A 96 -20.13 -1.58 9.06
CA SER A 96 -21.52 -1.69 8.63
C SER A 96 -21.83 -3.07 8.07
N HIS A 97 -23.09 -3.50 8.15
CA HIS A 97 -23.56 -4.75 7.54
C HIS A 97 -23.45 -4.74 6.00
N SER A 98 -23.32 -3.55 5.40
CA SER A 98 -23.16 -3.38 3.94
C SER A 98 -21.71 -3.36 3.49
N PHE A 99 -20.74 -3.59 4.39
CA PHE A 99 -19.33 -3.50 4.03
C PHE A 99 -18.98 -4.48 2.90
N ASN A 100 -18.41 -3.93 1.82
CA ASN A 100 -17.92 -4.71 0.69
C ASN A 100 -16.44 -4.37 0.42
N PRO A 101 -15.51 -5.33 0.61
CA PRO A 101 -14.08 -5.12 0.37
C PRO A 101 -13.74 -4.62 -1.04
N LYS A 102 -14.42 -5.17 -2.06
CA LYS A 102 -14.18 -4.79 -3.46
C LYS A 102 -14.59 -3.34 -3.72
N ARG A 103 -15.73 -2.90 -3.15
CA ARG A 103 -16.16 -1.49 -3.23
C ARG A 103 -15.18 -0.57 -2.53
N TYR A 104 -14.71 -0.95 -1.34
CA TYR A 104 -13.72 -0.15 -0.61
C TYR A 104 -12.40 -0.02 -1.39
N LEU A 105 -11.94 -1.10 -2.03
CA LEU A 105 -10.76 -1.06 -2.89
C LEU A 105 -10.94 -0.18 -4.12
N LYS A 106 -12.13 -0.15 -4.73
CA LYS A 106 -12.46 0.83 -5.78
C LYS A 106 -12.32 2.26 -5.25
N CYS A 107 -12.79 2.55 -4.04
CA CYS A 107 -12.65 3.87 -3.43
C CYS A 107 -11.18 4.27 -3.21
N LEU A 108 -10.36 3.33 -2.74
CA LEU A 108 -8.92 3.53 -2.60
C LEU A 108 -8.26 3.76 -3.97
N ARG A 109 -8.67 3.00 -4.99
CA ARG A 109 -8.17 3.17 -6.37
C ARG A 109 -8.52 4.55 -6.93
N GLU A 110 -9.70 5.07 -6.66
CA GLU A 110 -10.06 6.44 -7.04
C GLU A 110 -9.21 7.49 -6.32
N LEU A 111 -8.97 7.32 -5.00
CA LEU A 111 -8.02 8.16 -4.28
C LEU A 111 -6.62 8.12 -4.92
N ALA A 112 -6.18 6.96 -5.38
CA ALA A 112 -4.88 6.77 -6.01
C ALA A 112 -4.69 7.63 -7.29
N LYS A 113 -5.76 7.84 -8.06
CA LYS A 113 -5.71 8.70 -9.27
C LYS A 113 -5.32 10.14 -8.96
N TYR A 114 -5.63 10.63 -7.75
CA TYR A 114 -5.38 12.01 -7.34
C TYR A 114 -4.14 12.16 -6.45
N LEU A 115 -3.42 11.08 -6.18
CA LEU A 115 -2.35 11.02 -5.20
C LEU A 115 -1.24 12.05 -5.44
N ASP A 116 -0.84 12.26 -6.69
CA ASP A 116 0.20 13.22 -7.07
C ASP A 116 -0.22 14.69 -6.86
N SER A 117 -1.54 14.95 -6.78
CA SER A 117 -2.11 16.27 -6.52
C SER A 117 -2.30 16.58 -5.03
N LEU A 118 -2.14 15.58 -4.16
CA LEU A 118 -2.35 15.75 -2.73
C LEU A 118 -1.17 16.48 -2.07
N THR A 119 -1.50 17.37 -1.14
CA THR A 119 -0.48 18.08 -0.36
C THR A 119 0.26 17.14 0.60
N LYS A 120 1.51 17.46 0.94
CA LYS A 120 2.31 16.70 1.91
C LYS A 120 1.64 16.56 3.28
N THR A 121 0.87 17.56 3.70
CA THR A 121 0.14 17.54 4.98
C THR A 121 -1.01 16.52 4.96
N VAL A 122 -1.73 16.42 3.83
CA VAL A 122 -2.78 15.42 3.61
C VAL A 122 -2.17 14.01 3.60
N LEU A 123 -1.09 13.80 2.83
CA LEU A 123 -0.38 12.53 2.81
C LEU A 123 0.12 12.13 4.21
N SER A 124 0.75 13.04 4.94
CA SER A 124 1.20 12.77 6.30
C SER A 124 0.06 12.37 7.25
N LYS A 125 -1.17 12.85 7.04
CA LYS A 125 -2.33 12.40 7.83
C LYS A 125 -2.76 11.00 7.42
N LEU A 126 -2.91 10.76 6.13
CA LEU A 126 -3.26 9.43 5.58
C LEU A 126 -2.26 8.35 6.01
N ASN A 127 -0.97 8.68 6.09
CA ASN A 127 0.10 7.76 6.50
C ASN A 127 0.07 7.38 8.00
N ASN A 128 -0.78 8.02 8.80
CA ASN A 128 -0.81 7.83 10.26
C ASN A 128 -2.21 7.45 10.79
N ILE A 129 -3.15 7.08 9.92
CA ILE A 129 -4.51 6.69 10.29
C ILE A 129 -4.85 5.28 9.77
N GLU A 130 -5.82 4.63 10.41
CA GLU A 130 -6.34 3.33 10.00
C GLU A 130 -7.37 3.47 8.88
N THR A 131 -6.90 3.54 7.63
CA THR A 131 -7.77 3.69 6.46
C THR A 131 -7.47 2.75 5.31
N LEU A 132 -6.32 2.08 5.32
CA LEU A 132 -6.00 1.11 4.28
C LEU A 132 -6.64 -0.24 4.63
N LEU A 133 -7.16 -0.88 3.59
CA LEU A 133 -7.70 -2.22 3.73
C LEU A 133 -6.56 -3.22 3.62
N ALA A 134 -6.51 -4.19 4.53
CA ALA A 134 -5.51 -5.23 4.53
C ALA A 134 -6.15 -6.59 4.82
N VAL A 135 -5.41 -7.63 4.47
CA VAL A 135 -5.81 -9.03 4.61
C VAL A 135 -4.89 -9.69 5.63
N THR A 136 -5.49 -10.27 6.66
CA THR A 136 -4.78 -11.05 7.67
C THR A 136 -4.35 -12.40 7.09
N PRO A 137 -3.44 -13.13 7.76
CA PRO A 137 -3.04 -14.47 7.34
C PRO A 137 -4.20 -15.47 7.23
N ASP A 138 -5.30 -15.23 7.96
CA ASP A 138 -6.51 -16.06 7.93
C ASP A 138 -7.51 -15.59 6.84
N ASN A 139 -7.05 -14.76 5.90
CA ASN A 139 -7.84 -14.15 4.83
C ASN A 139 -8.99 -13.25 5.33
N ALA A 140 -8.89 -12.71 6.56
CA ALA A 140 -9.86 -11.77 7.08
C ALA A 140 -9.51 -10.33 6.69
N TRP A 141 -10.52 -9.52 6.39
CA TRP A 141 -10.36 -8.11 6.06
C TRP A 141 -10.26 -7.26 7.32
N GLN A 142 -9.34 -6.30 7.35
CA GLN A 142 -9.26 -5.29 8.40
C GLN A 142 -8.78 -3.94 7.87
N LEU A 143 -9.16 -2.86 8.55
CA LEU A 143 -8.51 -1.56 8.36
C LEU A 143 -7.20 -1.54 9.15
N CYS A 144 -6.19 -0.88 8.60
CA CYS A 144 -4.88 -0.79 9.21
C CYS A 144 -4.18 0.53 8.93
N ASN A 145 -3.19 0.84 9.76
CA ASN A 145 -2.23 1.89 9.46
C ASN A 145 -1.32 1.43 8.30
N PRO A 146 -0.98 2.31 7.34
CA PRO A 146 -0.10 1.96 6.25
C PRO A 146 1.22 1.31 6.67
N LYS A 147 1.82 1.75 7.79
CA LYS A 147 3.10 1.22 8.29
C LYS A 147 3.00 -0.22 8.81
N GLU A 148 1.79 -0.69 9.11
CA GLU A 148 1.54 -2.04 9.61
C GLU A 148 1.25 -3.04 8.49
N CYS A 149 1.05 -2.57 7.27
CA CYS A 149 0.68 -3.36 6.12
C CYS A 149 1.87 -3.52 5.15
N ASN A 150 2.04 -4.74 4.64
CA ASN A 150 3.11 -5.08 3.71
C ASN A 150 2.59 -5.30 2.30
N LEU A 151 3.35 -4.78 1.33
CA LEU A 151 3.23 -5.19 -0.07
C LEU A 151 3.96 -6.52 -0.24
N ILE A 152 3.35 -7.47 -0.94
CA ILE A 152 3.87 -8.84 -1.03
C ILE A 152 4.57 -9.03 -2.37
N ASP A 153 5.88 -9.24 -2.31
CA ASP A 153 6.76 -9.57 -3.43
C ASP A 153 7.38 -10.97 -3.30
N ASN A 154 7.17 -11.63 -2.17
CA ASN A 154 7.66 -12.98 -1.91
C ASN A 154 6.61 -13.79 -1.13
N THR A 155 5.85 -14.62 -1.85
CA THR A 155 4.80 -15.46 -1.28
C THR A 155 5.34 -16.55 -0.35
N ALA A 156 6.52 -17.10 -0.64
CA ALA A 156 7.15 -18.08 0.24
C ALA A 156 7.48 -17.47 1.61
N TRP A 157 7.92 -16.21 1.66
CA TRP A 157 8.13 -15.50 2.93
C TRP A 157 6.80 -15.13 3.60
N GLN A 158 5.79 -14.75 2.81
CA GLN A 158 4.45 -14.45 3.32
C GLN A 158 3.87 -15.65 4.09
N ASP A 159 3.99 -16.87 3.56
CA ASP A 159 3.49 -18.09 4.20
C ASP A 159 4.17 -18.39 5.55
N ILE A 160 5.44 -17.99 5.68
CA ILE A 160 6.27 -18.24 6.88
C ILE A 160 6.04 -17.17 7.94
N VAL A 161 6.15 -15.89 7.58
CA VAL A 161 6.10 -14.77 8.54
C VAL A 161 4.69 -14.28 8.79
N LYS A 162 3.73 -14.65 7.92
CA LYS A 162 2.30 -14.35 8.04
C LYS A 162 2.03 -12.85 8.30
N PRO A 163 2.49 -11.95 7.42
CA PRO A 163 2.35 -10.52 7.61
C PRO A 163 0.91 -10.08 7.33
N LEU A 164 0.53 -8.93 7.90
CA LEU A 164 -0.64 -8.20 7.42
C LEU A 164 -0.34 -7.66 6.02
N SER A 165 -1.17 -8.02 5.04
CA SER A 165 -0.84 -7.86 3.63
C SER A 165 -1.79 -6.92 2.90
N ALA A 166 -1.26 -6.12 1.98
CA ALA A 166 -2.07 -5.34 1.06
C ALA A 166 -2.77 -6.28 0.08
N PRO A 167 -4.09 -6.13 -0.17
CA PRO A 167 -4.86 -6.97 -1.10
C PRO A 167 -4.62 -6.54 -2.56
N VAL A 168 -3.35 -6.42 -2.95
CA VAL A 168 -2.95 -5.81 -4.22
C VAL A 168 -1.87 -6.66 -4.88
N GLU A 169 -2.25 -7.42 -5.89
CA GLU A 169 -1.32 -8.28 -6.63
C GLU A 169 -0.80 -7.61 -7.91
N THR A 170 -1.69 -7.01 -8.71
CA THR A 170 -1.35 -6.51 -10.06
C THR A 170 -1.80 -5.07 -10.34
N ASP A 171 -2.55 -4.45 -9.43
CA ASP A 171 -3.08 -3.10 -9.62
C ASP A 171 -2.00 -2.04 -9.30
N GLU A 172 -1.32 -1.57 -10.34
CA GLU A 172 -0.24 -0.57 -10.23
C GLU A 172 -0.66 0.72 -9.50
N LEU A 173 -1.92 1.17 -9.67
CA LEU A 173 -2.41 2.37 -8.99
C LEU A 173 -2.53 2.14 -7.49
N LEU A 174 -3.07 0.98 -7.08
CA LEU A 174 -3.14 0.61 -5.67
C LEU A 174 -1.74 0.35 -5.10
N VAL A 175 -0.83 -0.30 -5.83
CA VAL A 175 0.56 -0.48 -5.38
C VAL A 175 1.21 0.88 -5.11
N LYS A 176 1.06 1.83 -6.05
CA LYS A 176 1.56 3.20 -5.88
C LYS A 176 0.96 3.89 -4.67
N LEU A 177 -0.35 3.75 -4.45
CA LEU A 177 -1.04 4.30 -3.28
C LEU A 177 -0.48 3.74 -1.97
N TYR A 178 -0.47 2.42 -1.81
CA TYR A 178 -0.01 1.77 -0.57
C TYR A 178 1.46 2.11 -0.28
N SER A 179 2.32 2.05 -1.30
CA SER A 179 3.73 2.42 -1.19
C SER A 179 3.91 3.89 -0.77
N THR A 180 3.19 4.82 -1.42
CA THR A 180 3.28 6.26 -1.08
C THR A 180 2.75 6.56 0.31
N LEU A 181 1.74 5.80 0.76
CA LEU A 181 1.19 5.94 2.10
C LEU A 181 2.07 5.31 3.19
N GLY A 182 3.11 4.58 2.82
CA GLY A 182 4.13 4.08 3.74
C GLY A 182 4.13 2.57 3.97
N CYS A 183 3.33 1.80 3.22
CA CYS A 183 3.46 0.35 3.18
C CYS A 183 4.82 -0.03 2.58
N ARG A 184 5.44 -1.07 3.13
CA ARG A 184 6.76 -1.55 2.69
C ARG A 184 6.66 -2.92 2.04
N TRP A 185 7.52 -3.16 1.07
CA TRP A 185 7.69 -4.49 0.48
C TRP A 185 8.16 -5.48 1.55
N LEU A 186 7.58 -6.67 1.55
CA LEU A 186 7.92 -7.71 2.52
C LEU A 186 9.43 -8.01 2.49
N SER A 187 10.03 -8.07 1.30
CA SER A 187 11.47 -8.31 1.16
C SER A 187 12.36 -7.25 1.84
N SER A 188 11.88 -6.01 1.94
CA SER A 188 12.61 -4.92 2.59
C SER A 188 12.53 -4.96 4.12
N GLU A 189 11.57 -5.71 4.66
CA GLU A 189 11.29 -5.81 6.11
C GLU A 189 11.75 -7.15 6.71
N VAL A 190 12.00 -8.15 5.86
CA VAL A 190 12.48 -9.47 6.27
C VAL A 190 13.99 -9.54 6.11
N ASN A 191 14.68 -9.88 7.19
CA ASN A 191 16.09 -10.19 7.15
C ASN A 191 16.31 -11.70 7.28
N GLU A 192 17.12 -12.28 6.41
CA GLU A 192 17.44 -13.70 6.46
C GLU A 192 18.80 -13.93 7.12
N LYS A 193 18.83 -14.85 8.10
CA LYS A 193 20.06 -15.34 8.72
C LYS A 193 20.20 -16.84 8.50
N SER A 194 21.45 -17.29 8.43
CA SER A 194 21.81 -18.70 8.31
C SER A 194 22.80 -19.08 9.40
N GLU A 195 22.54 -20.19 10.07
CA GLU A 195 23.37 -20.73 11.15
C GLU A 195 23.77 -22.18 10.82
N PRO A 196 25.05 -22.54 10.92
CA PRO A 196 25.49 -23.91 10.71
C PRO A 196 24.98 -24.84 11.82
N LEU A 197 24.54 -26.04 11.46
CA LEU A 197 24.14 -27.08 12.39
C LEU A 197 25.25 -28.10 12.62
N GLY A 198 25.51 -28.41 13.89
CA GLY A 198 26.54 -29.35 14.30
C GLY A 198 27.95 -28.78 14.22
N LYS A 199 28.94 -29.67 14.32
CA LYS A 199 30.35 -29.29 14.28
C LYS A 199 30.81 -29.15 12.82
N ALA A 200 31.34 -27.99 12.48
CA ALA A 200 32.00 -27.76 11.20
C ALA A 200 33.25 -28.64 11.08
N THR A 201 33.34 -29.44 10.02
CA THR A 201 34.46 -30.35 9.78
C THR A 201 35.05 -30.16 8.39
N GLU A 202 36.37 -30.32 8.30
CA GLU A 202 37.05 -30.32 7.02
C GLU A 202 37.03 -31.75 6.47
N THR A 203 36.36 -31.93 5.33
CA THR A 203 36.23 -33.21 4.62
C THR A 203 36.82 -33.14 3.22
N PRO A 204 37.09 -34.28 2.54
CA PRO A 204 37.58 -34.27 1.17
C PRO A 204 36.68 -33.47 0.21
N ARG A 205 35.36 -33.49 0.44
CA ARG A 205 34.38 -32.72 -0.32
C ARG A 205 34.56 -31.21 -0.10
N SER A 206 34.74 -30.79 1.15
CA SER A 206 34.96 -29.37 1.49
C SER A 206 36.25 -28.83 0.89
N LYS A 207 37.34 -29.61 0.92
CA LYS A 207 38.62 -29.26 0.27
C LYS A 207 38.47 -29.12 -1.23
N LYS A 208 37.73 -30.03 -1.87
CA LYS A 208 37.47 -29.95 -3.31
C LYS A 208 36.72 -28.67 -3.68
N LEU A 209 35.70 -28.30 -2.89
CA LEU A 209 34.95 -27.06 -3.09
C LEU A 209 35.81 -25.81 -2.80
N GLN A 210 36.62 -25.83 -1.74
CA GLN A 210 37.57 -24.76 -1.43
C GLN A 210 38.51 -24.49 -2.60
N ASN A 211 39.11 -25.54 -3.17
CA ASN A 211 40.03 -25.41 -4.30
C ASN A 211 39.30 -24.84 -5.54
N LEU A 212 38.07 -25.30 -5.79
CA LEU A 212 37.25 -24.79 -6.88
C LEU A 212 36.93 -23.30 -6.69
N ILE A 213 36.56 -22.88 -5.48
CA ILE A 213 36.31 -21.46 -5.18
C ILE A 213 37.60 -20.65 -5.37
N ALA A 214 38.73 -21.14 -4.87
CA ALA A 214 40.03 -20.48 -5.01
C ALA A 214 40.45 -20.30 -6.48
N GLU A 215 40.15 -21.28 -7.33
CA GLU A 215 40.43 -21.24 -8.76
C GLU A 215 39.53 -20.23 -9.50
N ILE A 216 38.23 -20.18 -9.17
CA ILE A 216 37.24 -19.41 -9.95
C ILE A 216 37.03 -17.99 -9.41
N TYR A 217 37.23 -17.71 -8.11
CA TYR A 217 36.90 -16.38 -7.56
C TYR A 217 37.58 -15.18 -8.25
N PRO A 218 38.81 -15.25 -8.82
CA PRO A 218 39.39 -14.12 -9.55
C PRO A 218 38.53 -13.69 -10.75
N LEU A 219 37.85 -14.65 -11.41
CA LEU A 219 36.93 -14.41 -12.51
C LEU A 219 35.63 -13.74 -12.06
N PHE A 220 35.25 -13.98 -10.80
CA PHE A 220 34.07 -13.35 -10.21
C PHE A 220 34.36 -11.96 -9.68
N LEU A 221 35.60 -11.49 -9.55
CA LEU A 221 35.89 -10.16 -9.03
C LEU A 221 36.02 -9.09 -10.13
N HIS A 222 36.40 -9.49 -11.35
CA HIS A 222 36.78 -8.56 -12.41
C HIS A 222 36.02 -8.84 -13.71
N LYS A 223 35.68 -7.77 -14.44
CA LYS A 223 35.24 -7.81 -15.83
C LYS A 223 36.40 -8.27 -16.73
N LYS A 224 36.11 -8.66 -17.98
CA LYS A 224 37.12 -9.10 -18.98
C LYS A 224 38.25 -8.09 -19.24
N ASN A 225 37.99 -6.80 -19.00
CA ASN A 225 38.96 -5.71 -19.13
C ASN A 225 39.77 -5.45 -17.85
N GLY A 226 39.64 -6.29 -16.81
CA GLY A 226 40.36 -6.17 -15.54
C GLY A 226 39.76 -5.19 -14.53
N THR A 227 38.65 -4.52 -14.84
CA THR A 227 38.00 -3.62 -13.87
C THR A 227 37.11 -4.41 -12.88
N PRO A 228 36.99 -4.02 -11.61
CA PRO A 228 36.09 -4.66 -10.65
C PRO A 228 34.62 -4.66 -11.13
N LEU A 229 33.83 -5.62 -10.65
CA LEU A 229 32.39 -5.64 -10.88
C LEU A 229 31.66 -4.70 -9.91
N ASP A 230 30.71 -3.93 -10.42
CA ASP A 230 30.08 -2.81 -9.70
C ASP A 230 29.13 -3.28 -8.56
N TYR A 231 28.65 -4.52 -8.63
CA TYR A 231 27.72 -5.13 -7.66
C TYR A 231 28.44 -5.97 -6.59
N ILE A 232 29.76 -5.98 -6.56
CA ILE A 232 30.55 -6.76 -5.60
C ILE A 232 31.00 -5.87 -4.45
N ALA A 233 30.95 -6.43 -3.24
CA ALA A 233 31.43 -5.75 -2.04
C ALA A 233 32.91 -5.33 -2.22
N LYS A 234 33.22 -4.08 -1.90
CA LYS A 234 34.55 -3.49 -2.16
C LYS A 234 35.68 -4.25 -1.45
N ASP A 235 35.38 -4.93 -0.35
CA ASP A 235 36.28 -5.72 0.47
C ASP A 235 36.32 -7.22 0.09
N ALA A 236 35.59 -7.66 -0.95
CA ALA A 236 35.55 -9.07 -1.36
C ALA A 236 36.95 -9.66 -1.64
N HIS A 237 37.86 -8.87 -2.24
CA HIS A 237 39.24 -9.27 -2.47
C HIS A 237 40.04 -9.54 -1.18
N LYS A 238 39.61 -8.99 -0.04
CA LYS A 238 40.21 -9.25 1.28
C LYS A 238 39.56 -10.43 1.98
N VAL A 239 38.24 -10.57 1.82
CA VAL A 239 37.44 -11.59 2.52
C VAL A 239 37.60 -12.97 1.89
N LEU A 240 37.53 -13.07 0.55
CA LEU A 240 37.55 -14.36 -0.17
C LEU A 240 38.80 -15.21 0.10
N PRO A 241 40.03 -14.65 0.17
CA PRO A 241 41.21 -15.46 0.50
C PRO A 241 41.23 -16.03 1.93
N GLN A 242 40.47 -15.44 2.85
CA GLN A 242 40.42 -15.86 4.27
C GLN A 242 39.36 -16.93 4.52
N LEU A 243 38.49 -17.14 3.54
CA LEU A 243 37.26 -17.90 3.64
C LEU A 243 37.58 -19.40 3.67
N ARG A 244 37.09 -20.09 4.71
CA ARG A 244 37.27 -21.54 4.87
C ARG A 244 35.95 -22.27 4.68
N VAL A 245 35.90 -23.14 3.68
CA VAL A 245 34.78 -24.02 3.40
C VAL A 245 34.85 -25.22 4.32
N MET A 246 33.76 -25.43 5.06
CA MET A 246 33.61 -26.54 6.00
C MET A 246 32.31 -27.27 5.70
N GLU A 247 32.30 -28.59 5.91
CA GLU A 247 31.08 -29.40 5.85
C GLU A 247 30.38 -29.38 7.21
N VAL A 248 29.05 -29.22 7.19
CA VAL A 248 28.18 -29.19 8.37
C VAL A 248 27.00 -30.12 8.16
N GLN A 249 26.36 -30.54 9.26
CA GLN A 249 25.24 -31.47 9.22
C GLN A 249 24.01 -30.87 8.51
N GLY A 250 23.90 -29.54 8.53
CA GLY A 250 22.85 -28.80 7.84
C GLY A 250 23.02 -27.31 8.06
N ILE A 251 22.16 -26.51 7.41
CA ILE A 251 22.10 -25.07 7.61
C ILE A 251 20.69 -24.72 8.07
N LYS A 252 20.59 -24.10 9.24
CA LYS A 252 19.35 -23.54 9.76
C LYS A 252 19.18 -22.13 9.20
N ARG A 253 18.08 -21.92 8.46
CA ARG A 253 17.70 -20.59 7.98
C ARG A 253 16.66 -19.98 8.91
N ILE A 254 16.79 -18.69 9.17
CA ILE A 254 15.94 -17.94 10.09
C ILE A 254 15.53 -16.63 9.40
N LEU A 255 14.23 -16.39 9.25
CA LEU A 255 13.71 -15.08 8.86
C LEU A 255 13.49 -14.25 10.12
N ILE A 256 13.95 -13.01 10.11
CA ILE A 256 13.68 -12.02 11.14
C ILE A 256 12.72 -11.00 10.55
N TYR A 257 11.54 -10.89 11.14
CA TYR A 257 10.50 -9.99 10.70
C TYR A 257 9.90 -9.27 11.92
N ARG A 258 9.92 -7.93 11.91
CA ARG A 258 9.48 -7.09 13.04
C ARG A 258 10.03 -7.53 14.41
N GLY A 259 11.29 -7.97 14.43
CA GLY A 259 11.97 -8.45 15.63
C GLY A 259 11.70 -9.91 16.00
N ASN A 260 10.75 -10.58 15.35
CA ASN A 260 10.44 -11.99 15.58
C ASN A 260 11.26 -12.90 14.67
N SER A 261 11.73 -14.01 15.21
CA SER A 261 12.47 -15.03 14.45
C SER A 261 11.53 -16.15 14.01
N HIS A 262 11.56 -16.48 12.72
CA HIS A 262 10.79 -17.53 12.08
C HIS A 262 11.75 -18.56 11.50
N HIS A 263 11.73 -19.77 12.05
CA HIS A 263 12.62 -20.84 11.61
C HIS A 263 12.07 -21.53 10.36
N LEU A 264 12.87 -21.60 9.30
CA LEU A 264 12.53 -22.44 8.16
C LEU A 264 12.77 -23.90 8.51
N LYS A 265 12.09 -24.81 7.80
CA LYS A 265 12.43 -26.23 7.85
C LYS A 265 13.90 -26.41 7.49
N ASN A 266 14.61 -27.15 8.33
CA ASN A 266 16.03 -27.42 8.11
C ASN A 266 16.19 -28.26 6.84
N SER A 267 17.22 -27.97 6.07
CA SER A 267 17.85 -28.99 5.26
C SER A 267 18.64 -29.88 6.23
N GLU A 268 18.18 -31.11 6.45
CA GLU A 268 18.96 -32.14 7.17
C GLU A 268 20.01 -32.80 6.25
N GLU A 269 20.26 -32.21 5.09
CA GLU A 269 21.29 -32.66 4.17
C GLU A 269 22.64 -32.03 4.51
N LEU A 270 23.70 -32.83 4.40
CA LEU A 270 25.08 -32.37 4.48
C LEU A 270 25.28 -31.14 3.60
N SER A 271 25.64 -30.04 4.25
CA SER A 271 25.70 -28.71 3.66
C SER A 271 27.08 -28.11 3.84
N MET A 272 27.39 -27.06 3.08
CA MET A 272 28.66 -26.35 3.16
C MET A 272 28.45 -24.97 3.75
N CYS A 273 29.24 -24.61 4.75
CA CYS A 273 29.29 -23.24 5.27
C CYS A 273 30.69 -22.65 5.13
N THR A 274 30.77 -21.33 5.29
CA THR A 274 32.02 -20.59 5.25
C THR A 274 32.25 -19.97 6.62
N LEU A 275 33.41 -20.21 7.21
CA LEU A 275 33.86 -19.59 8.46
C LEU A 275 34.93 -18.53 8.17
#